data_AF-A0A934A710-F1
#
_entry.id   AF-A0A934A710-F1
#
_cell.length_a   1.000
_cell.length_b   1.000
_cell.length_c   1.000
_cell.angle_alpha   90.00
_cell.angle_beta   90.00
_cell.angle_gamma   90.00
#
_symmetry.space_group_name_H-M   'P 1'
#
loop_
_entity.id
_entity.type
_entity.pdbx_description
1 polymer ?
#
loop_
_entity_poly.entity_id
_entity_poly.type
_entity_poly.pdbx_seq_one_letter_code
_entity_poly.pdbx_strand_id
1 'polypeptide(L)'
;MPKSVQLTKTFHLIIERMIATGQAPNYTEIATELRVSPSEGRKVLRKLFSTLGFPGWFSRKTDDIESFAPFSISSNYRLTIEGEQKWFGQ
;
A
#
# COMPACT_ATOMS: atom_id res chain seq x y z
N MET A 1 20.94 1.17 -7.57
CA MET A 1 20.52 1.95 -6.39
C MET A 1 20.48 1.03 -5.18
N PRO A 2 21.02 1.41 -4.01
CA PRO A 2 20.87 0.58 -2.83
C PRO A 2 19.39 0.43 -2.48
N LYS A 3 18.96 -0.81 -2.21
CA LYS A 3 17.58 -1.14 -1.86
C LYS A 3 17.27 -0.48 -0.51
N SER A 4 16.31 0.45 -0.48
CA SER A 4 15.94 1.11 0.78
C SER A 4 15.23 0.10 1.69
N VAL A 5 15.81 -0.16 2.86
CA VAL A 5 15.20 -1.03 3.89
C VAL A 5 13.83 -0.48 4.29
N GLN A 6 13.70 0.84 4.41
CA GLN A 6 12.44 1.48 4.77
C GLN A 6 11.36 1.26 3.70
N LEU A 7 11.66 1.48 2.41
CA LEU A 7 10.70 1.23 1.33
C LEU A 7 10.31 -0.24 1.23
N THR A 8 11.25 -1.15 1.48
CA THR A 8 10.98 -2.60 1.50
C THR A 8 10.01 -2.95 2.63
N LYS A 9 10.22 -2.39 3.84
CA LYS A 9 9.30 -2.58 4.97
C LYS A 9 7.92 -1.98 4.70
N THR A 10 7.86 -0.77 4.14
CA THR A 10 6.60 -0.12 3.76
C THR A 10 5.82 -0.95 2.74
N PHE A 11 6.50 -1.45 1.70
CA PHE A 11 5.87 -2.32 0.70
C PHE A 11 5.30 -3.59 1.34
N HIS A 12 6.11 -4.27 2.15
CA HIS A 12 5.71 -5.51 2.79
C HIS A 12 4.50 -5.31 3.71
N LEU A 13 4.53 -4.27 4.54
CA LEU A 13 3.44 -3.90 5.42
C LEU A 13 2.13 -3.67 4.65
N ILE A 14 2.18 -2.93 3.53
CA ILE A 14 0.98 -2.64 2.74
C ILE A 14 0.41 -3.95 2.18
N ILE A 15 1.26 -4.83 1.66
CA ILE A 15 0.83 -6.15 1.15
C ILE A 15 0.22 -7.01 2.26
N GLU A 16 0.87 -7.11 3.42
CA GLU A 16 0.36 -7.89 4.55
C GLU A 16 -0.98 -7.35 5.06
N ARG A 17 -1.10 -6.01 5.17
CA ARG A 17 -2.36 -5.37 5.56
C ARG A 17 -3.46 -5.67 4.55
N MET A 18 -3.16 -5.53 3.26
CA MET A 18 -4.10 -5.86 2.20
C MET A 18 -4.52 -7.32 2.34
N ILE A 19 -3.59 -8.28 2.38
CA ILE A 19 -3.90 -9.72 2.53
C ILE A 19 -4.71 -10.02 3.80
N ALA A 20 -4.48 -9.31 4.91
CA ALA A 20 -5.21 -9.59 6.14
C ALA A 20 -6.64 -9.03 6.14
N THR A 21 -6.86 -7.83 5.57
CA THR A 21 -8.11 -7.06 5.79
C THR A 21 -8.90 -6.77 4.53
N GLY A 22 -8.29 -6.87 3.35
CA GLY A 22 -8.86 -6.39 2.09
C GLY A 22 -8.82 -4.87 1.92
N GLN A 23 -8.23 -4.13 2.86
CA GLN A 23 -8.19 -2.67 2.85
C GLN A 23 -6.75 -2.15 2.88
N ALA A 24 -6.49 -1.10 2.10
CA ALA A 24 -5.19 -0.48 2.10
C ALA A 24 -5.02 0.40 3.34
N PRO A 25 -3.84 0.36 4.01
CA PRO A 25 -3.59 1.25 5.14
C PRO A 25 -3.46 2.69 4.66
N ASN A 26 -3.92 3.64 5.47
CA ASN A 26 -3.60 5.04 5.28
C ASN A 26 -2.17 5.34 5.78
N TYR A 27 -1.65 6.54 5.49
CA TYR A 27 -0.28 6.90 5.85
C TYR A 27 -0.03 7.03 7.37
N THR A 28 -1.07 7.21 8.20
CA THR A 28 -0.91 7.26 9.67
C THR A 28 -0.79 5.86 10.27
N GLU A 29 -1.51 4.88 9.72
CA GLU A 29 -1.33 3.45 10.04
C GLU A 29 0.08 2.99 9.63
N ILE A 30 0.55 3.36 8.43
CA ILE A 30 1.93 3.09 7.98
C ILE A 30 2.95 3.74 8.94
N ALA A 31 2.72 4.99 9.35
CA ALA A 31 3.60 5.69 10.28
C ALA A 31 3.72 4.97 11.63
N THR A 32 2.57 4.52 12.16
CA THR A 32 2.46 3.82 13.44
C THR A 32 3.29 2.54 13.43
N GLU A 33 3.13 1.73 12.39
CA GLU A 33 3.81 0.44 12.27
C GLU A 33 5.33 0.60 12.04
N LEU A 34 5.72 1.63 11.29
CA LEU A 34 7.13 2.00 11.10
C LEU A 34 7.74 2.72 12.31
N ARG A 35 6.94 3.04 13.34
CA ARG A 35 7.32 3.80 14.53
C ARG A 35 7.95 5.15 14.20
N VAL A 36 7.34 5.86 13.25
CA VAL A 36 7.74 7.20 12.82
C VAL A 36 6.58 8.18 12.98
N SER A 37 6.84 9.48 12.80
CA SER A 37 5.77 10.47 12.79
C SER A 37 4.84 10.31 11.58
N PRO A 38 3.58 10.77 11.66
CA PRO A 38 2.66 10.78 10.51
C PRO A 38 3.25 11.48 9.26
N SER A 39 4.02 12.55 9.46
CA SER A 39 4.66 13.27 8.36
C SER A 39 5.72 12.42 7.64
N GLU A 40 6.51 11.64 8.39
CA GLU A 40 7.47 10.70 7.80
C GLU A 40 6.78 9.50 7.15
N GLY A 41 5.68 8.99 7.73
CA GLY A 41 4.83 7.97 7.11
C GLY A 41 4.28 8.40 5.75
N ARG A 42 3.80 9.64 5.66
CA ARG A 42 3.35 10.24 4.39
C ARG A 42 4.48 10.36 3.37
N LYS A 43 5.67 10.81 3.80
CA LYS A 43 6.84 10.94 2.92
C LYS A 43 7.29 9.59 2.37
N VAL A 44 7.36 8.55 3.21
CA VAL A 44 7.78 7.22 2.75
C VAL A 44 6.75 6.60 1.81
N LEU A 45 5.45 6.79 2.05
CA LEU A 45 4.39 6.35 1.14
C LEU A 45 4.57 7.01 -0.24
N ARG A 46 4.68 8.34 -0.29
CA ARG A 46 4.92 9.07 -1.55
C ARG A 46 6.20 8.63 -2.25
N LYS A 47 7.27 8.42 -1.47
CA LYS A 47 8.55 7.96 -2.00
C LYS A 47 8.43 6.58 -2.63
N LEU A 48 7.68 5.67 -2.01
CA LEU A 48 7.39 4.35 -2.57
C LEU A 48 6.72 4.47 -3.94
N PHE A 49 5.63 5.24 -4.05
CA PHE A 49 4.90 5.47 -5.30
C PHE A 49 5.69 6.28 -6.34
N SER A 50 6.69 7.06 -5.94
CA SER A 50 7.60 7.74 -6.88
C SER A 50 8.69 6.84 -7.46
N THR A 51 8.79 5.58 -7.02
CA THR A 51 9.75 4.62 -7.58
C THR A 51 9.41 4.38 -9.05
N LEU A 52 10.42 4.46 -9.92
CA LEU A 52 10.22 4.26 -11.36
C LEU A 52 9.57 2.91 -11.64
N GLY A 53 8.43 2.94 -12.33
CA GLY A 53 7.67 1.73 -12.71
C GLY A 53 6.83 1.13 -11.59
N PHE A 54 6.57 1.85 -10.49
CA PHE A 54 5.72 1.35 -9.41
C PHE A 54 4.26 1.14 -9.87
N PRO A 55 3.71 -0.08 -9.83
CA PRO A 55 2.37 -0.39 -10.32
C PRO A 55 1.32 -0.14 -9.23
N GLY A 56 0.91 1.13 -9.07
CA GLY A 56 -0.12 1.50 -8.11
C GLY A 56 -0.54 2.97 -8.25
N TRP A 57 -1.72 3.27 -7.72
CA TRP A 57 -2.29 4.62 -7.69
C TRP A 57 -2.69 5.01 -6.27
N PHE A 58 -2.55 6.30 -5.97
CA PHE A 58 -3.00 6.88 -4.71
C PHE A 58 -3.58 8.27 -4.96
N SER A 59 -4.55 8.67 -4.14
CA SER A 59 -5.17 9.98 -4.18
C SER A 59 -4.15 11.05 -3.80
N ARG A 60 -3.86 11.98 -4.72
CA ARG A 60 -2.94 13.10 -4.43
C ARG A 60 -3.47 14.06 -3.36
N LYS A 61 -4.77 14.06 -3.10
CA LYS A 61 -5.43 14.94 -2.14
C LYS A 61 -5.36 14.38 -0.72
N THR A 62 -5.64 13.09 -0.57
CA THR A 62 -5.79 12.44 0.75
C THR A 62 -4.63 11.51 1.11
N ASP A 63 -3.81 11.15 0.12
CA ASP A 63 -2.79 10.12 0.22
C ASP A 63 -3.34 8.70 0.44
N ASP A 64 -4.63 8.48 0.17
CA ASP A 64 -5.25 7.16 0.23
C ASP A 64 -4.79 6.30 -0.95
N ILE A 65 -4.45 5.04 -0.69
CA ILE A 65 -4.07 4.08 -1.73
C ILE A 65 -5.34 3.62 -2.45
N GLU A 66 -5.39 3.82 -3.77
CA GLU A 66 -6.52 3.40 -4.62
C GLU A 66 -6.22 2.07 -5.32
N SER A 67 -4.94 1.80 -5.63
CA SER A 67 -4.47 0.49 -6.08
C SER A 67 -3.01 0.28 -5.72
N PHE A 68 -2.65 -0.98 -5.49
CA PHE A 68 -1.31 -1.41 -5.12
C PHE A 68 -1.15 -2.85 -5.60
N ALA A 69 -0.46 -3.07 -6.71
CA ALA A 69 -0.43 -4.38 -7.35
C ALA A 69 -0.06 -5.51 -6.35
N PRO A 70 -0.79 -6.65 -6.40
CA PRO A 70 -1.82 -7.01 -7.38
C PRO A 70 -3.23 -6.45 -7.10
N PHE A 71 -3.41 -5.66 -6.04
CA PHE A 71 -4.71 -5.25 -5.53
C PHE A 71 -5.22 -3.92 -6.09
N SER A 72 -6.55 -3.80 -6.16
CA SER A 72 -7.29 -2.55 -6.38
C SER A 72 -8.39 -2.40 -5.32
N ILE A 73 -8.73 -1.16 -4.94
CA ILE A 73 -9.87 -0.88 -4.05
C ILE A 73 -11.20 -1.04 -4.79
N SER A 74 -11.24 -0.68 -6.07
CA SER A 74 -12.41 -0.85 -6.93
C SER A 74 -12.00 -1.44 -8.28
N SER A 75 -12.58 -2.59 -8.61
CA SER A 75 -12.36 -3.28 -9.88
C SER A 75 -13.41 -4.38 -10.05
N ASN A 76 -13.62 -4.82 -11.29
CA ASN A 76 -14.48 -5.96 -11.60
C ASN A 76 -13.76 -7.31 -11.41
N TYR A 77 -12.43 -7.31 -11.27
CA TYR A 77 -11.64 -8.51 -11.02
C TYR A 77 -11.68 -8.84 -9.54
N ARG A 78 -12.34 -9.93 -9.17
CA ARG A 78 -12.38 -10.41 -7.78
C ARG A 78 -11.23 -11.37 -7.54
N LEU A 79 -10.50 -11.15 -6.46
CA LEU A 79 -9.45 -12.05 -6.00
C LEU A 79 -9.94 -12.80 -4.76
N THR A 80 -9.53 -14.06 -4.67
CA THR A 80 -9.71 -14.88 -3.47
C THR A 80 -8.35 -15.24 -2.88
N ILE A 81 -8.27 -15.19 -1.55
CA ILE A 81 -7.10 -15.64 -0.80
C ILE A 81 -7.64 -16.61 0.25
N GLU A 82 -7.10 -17.83 0.27
CA GLU A 82 -7.52 -18.90 1.21
C GLU A 82 -9.04 -19.18 1.19
N GLY A 83 -9.69 -18.98 0.04
CA GLY A 83 -11.13 -19.22 -0.14
C GLY A 83 -12.03 -18.05 0.24
N GLU A 84 -11.49 -16.97 0.81
CA GLU A 84 -12.26 -15.75 1.11
C GLU A 84 -12.24 -14.77 -0.07
N GLN A 85 -13.30 -14.00 -0.28
CA GLN A 85 -13.39 -12.97 -1.32
C GLN A 85 -13.52 -11.58 -0.69
N LYS A 86 -12.38 -10.97 -0.36
CA LYS A 86 -12.31 -9.59 0.17
C LYS A 86 -11.64 -8.60 -0.78
N TRP A 87 -10.91 -9.11 -1.77
CA TRP A 87 -9.97 -8.34 -2.57
C TRP A 87 -10.43 -8.19 -4.02
N PHE A 88 -9.93 -7.14 -4.66
CA PHE A 88 -10.04 -6.93 -6.09
C PHE A 88 -8.66 -6.81 -6.73
N GLY A 89 -8.55 -7.23 -7.99
CA GLY A 89 -7.33 -7.13 -8.79
C GLY A 89 -7.26 -5.84 -9.60
N GLN A 90 -6.04 -5.39 -9.92
CA GLN A 90 -5.80 -4.25 -10.81
C GLN A 90 -6.12 -4.56 -12.28
#